data_AF-Q46A20-F1
#
_entry.id   AF-Q46A20-F1
#
_cell.length_a   1.000
_cell.length_b   1.000
_cell.length_c   1.000
_cell.angle_alpha   90.00
_cell.angle_beta   90.00
_cell.angle_gamma   90.00
#
_symmetry.space_group_name_H-M   'P 1'
#
loop_
_entity.id
_entity.type
_entity.pdbx_description
1 polymer ?
#
loop_
_entity_poly.entity_id
_entity_poly.type
_entity_poly.pdbx_seq_one_letter_code
_entity_poly.pdbx_strand_id
1 'polypeptide(L)' 'MANLNTHVPGALYETFPPAKAKALWDKFEFVYTPKNGSWLNIAEIELNVLSGQCLKRRTDNIESVRK' A
#
# COMPACT_ATOMS: atom_id res chain seq x y z
N MET A 1 6.78 1.52 -4.76
CA MET A 1 5.32 1.68 -4.66
C MET A 1 4.64 0.64 -5.54
N ALA A 2 3.52 0.08 -5.09
CA ALA A 2 2.71 -0.79 -5.95
C ALA A 2 2.17 0.01 -7.15
N ASN A 3 2.19 -0.59 -8.34
CA ASN A 3 1.64 -0.01 -9.58
C ASN A 3 0.12 -0.23 -9.65
N LEU A 4 -0.58 0.27 -8.64
CA LEU A 4 -2.04 0.21 -8.55
C LEU A 4 -2.65 1.46 -9.22
N ASN A 5 -3.80 1.30 -9.88
CA ASN A 5 -4.46 2.39 -10.62
C ASN A 5 -4.85 3.59 -9.74
N THR A 6 -5.01 3.41 -8.43
CA THR A 6 -5.27 4.49 -7.47
C THR A 6 -4.01 5.19 -6.97
N HIS A 7 -2.81 4.63 -7.20
CA HIS A 7 -1.54 5.20 -6.78
C HIS A 7 -0.99 6.16 -7.85
N VAL A 8 -1.83 7.11 -8.26
CA VAL A 8 -1.50 8.13 -9.26
C VAL A 8 -1.50 9.51 -8.61
N PRO A 9 -0.71 10.48 -9.12
CA PRO A 9 -0.69 11.83 -8.56
C PRO A 9 -2.08 12.46 -8.44
N GLY A 10 -2.98 12.14 -9.37
CA GLY A 10 -4.38 12.60 -9.34
C GLY A 10 -5.11 12.34 -8.02
N ALA A 11 -4.84 11.23 -7.34
CA ALA A 11 -5.48 10.90 -6.06
C ALA A 11 -5.18 11.94 -4.97
N LEU A 12 -3.99 12.56 -4.99
CA LEU A 12 -3.65 13.65 -4.07
C LEU A 12 -4.44 14.92 -4.37
N TYR A 13 -4.69 15.21 -5.65
CA TYR A 13 -5.46 16.39 -6.08
C TYR A 13 -6.96 16.23 -5.88
N GLU A 14 -7.47 14.99 -5.89
CA GLU A 14 -8.86 14.70 -5.51
C GLU A 14 -9.10 14.91 -4.01
N THR A 15 -8.08 14.64 -3.18
CA THR A 15 -8.20 14.67 -1.72
C THR A 15 -7.81 16.01 -1.10
N PHE A 16 -6.85 16.74 -1.69
CA PHE A 16 -6.27 17.95 -1.10
C PHE A 16 -6.34 19.16 -2.03
N PRO A 17 -6.38 20.39 -1.50
CA PRO A 17 -6.22 21.60 -2.31
C PRO A 17 -4.92 21.54 -3.13
N PRO A 18 -4.90 22.10 -4.36
CA PRO A 18 -3.79 21.92 -5.30
C PRO A 18 -2.40 22.24 -4.73
N ALA A 19 -2.27 23.31 -3.93
CA ALA A 19 -1.02 23.69 -3.30
C ALA A 19 -0.49 22.61 -2.34
N LYS A 20 -1.38 22.01 -1.54
CA LYS A 20 -1.01 20.93 -0.61
C LYS A 20 -0.72 19.63 -1.36
N ALA A 21 -1.52 19.30 -2.38
CA ALA A 21 -1.30 18.11 -3.21
C ALA A 21 0.08 18.14 -3.88
N LYS A 22 0.45 19.26 -4.52
CA LYS A 22 1.76 19.43 -5.16
C LYS A 22 2.90 19.35 -4.15
N ALA A 23 2.76 20.03 -3.00
CA ALA A 23 3.77 20.00 -1.95
C ALA A 23 3.97 18.59 -1.34
N LEU A 24 2.96 17.72 -1.36
CA LEU A 24 3.10 16.32 -0.97
C LEU A 24 3.76 15.50 -2.07
N TRP A 25 3.32 15.68 -3.33
CA TRP A 25 3.87 14.98 -4.48
C TRP A 25 5.38 15.19 -4.63
N ASP A 26 5.84 16.41 -4.40
CA ASP A 26 7.25 16.81 -4.56
C ASP A 26 8.17 16.26 -3.47
N LYS A 27 7.64 15.65 -2.40
CA LYS A 27 8.44 15.07 -1.31
C LYS A 27 8.95 13.67 -1.61
N PHE A 28 8.42 13.01 -2.63
CA PHE A 28 8.67 11.60 -2.87
C PHE A 28 9.19 11.35 -4.28
N GLU A 29 10.18 10.47 -4.36
CA GLU A 29 10.54 9.80 -5.61
C GLU A 29 9.76 8.49 -5.70
N PHE A 30 8.92 8.35 -6.73
CA PHE A 30 8.10 7.16 -6.91
C PHE A 30 8.83 6.13 -7.79
N VAL A 31 9.39 5.11 -7.15
CA VAL A 31 9.89 3.91 -7.84
C VAL A 31 8.78 2.85 -7.84
N TYR A 32 8.27 2.50 -9.04
CA TYR A 32 7.21 1.52 -9.19
C TYR A 32 7.76 0.12 -9.38
N THR A 33 7.16 -0.87 -8.70
CA THR A 33 7.44 -2.27 -9.02
C THR A 33 6.85 -2.63 -10.39
N PRO A 34 7.51 -3.53 -11.16
CA PRO A 34 6.95 -4.01 -12.41
C PRO A 34 5.57 -4.64 -12.22
N LYS A 35 4.75 -4.61 -13.27
CA LYS A 35 3.48 -5.35 -13.27
C LYS A 35 3.75 -6.83 -13.00
N ASN A 36 2.95 -7.44 -12.13
CA ASN A 36 3.13 -8.81 -11.63
C ASN A 36 4.47 -9.06 -10.89
N GLY A 37 5.15 -8.02 -10.43
CA GLY A 37 6.41 -8.08 -9.70
C GLY A 37 6.25 -8.13 -8.19
N SER A 38 5.31 -8.91 -7.66
CA SER A 38 4.99 -8.95 -6.22
C SER A 38 6.18 -9.39 -5.35
N TRP A 39 7.07 -10.23 -5.89
CA TRP A 39 8.30 -10.67 -5.25
C TRP A 39 9.37 -9.57 -5.08
N LEU A 40 9.18 -8.41 -5.71
CA LEU A 40 10.01 -7.21 -5.52
C LEU A 40 9.32 -6.16 -4.63
N ASN A 41 8.07 -6.40 -4.24
CA ASN A 41 7.29 -5.47 -3.43
C ASN A 41 7.38 -5.85 -1.95
N ILE A 42 8.09 -5.04 -1.17
CA ILE A 42 8.32 -5.30 0.26
C ILE A 42 7.03 -5.51 1.06
N ALA A 43 5.98 -4.74 0.78
CA ALA A 43 4.71 -4.86 1.49
C ALA A 43 4.02 -6.21 1.19
N GLU A 44 4.11 -6.70 -0.05
CA GLU A 44 3.54 -8.01 -0.41
C GLU A 44 4.33 -9.17 0.19
N ILE A 45 5.66 -9.03 0.28
CA ILE A 45 6.52 -10.01 0.97
C ILE A 45 6.14 -10.09 2.45
N GLU A 46 6.02 -8.95 3.14
CA GLU A 46 5.62 -8.91 4.55
C GLU A 46 4.21 -9.45 4.78
N LEU A 47 3.26 -9.15 3.89
CA LEU A 47 1.91 -9.72 3.94
C LEU A 47 1.90 -11.23 3.77
N ASN A 48 2.80 -11.81 2.96
CA ASN A 48 2.96 -13.26 2.85
C ASN A 48 3.45 -13.87 4.17
N VAL A 49 4.44 -13.25 4.82
CA VAL A 49 4.93 -13.68 6.13
C VAL A 49 3.82 -13.60 7.19
N LEU A 50 3.09 -12.48 7.26
CA LEU A 50 1.91 -12.31 8.13
C LEU A 50 0.87 -13.42 7.87
N SER A 51 0.60 -13.72 6.60
CA SER A 51 -0.38 -14.74 6.22
C SER A 51 0.04 -16.13 6.72
N GLY A 52 1.32 -16.48 6.56
CA GLY A 52 1.86 -17.77 6.97
C GLY A 52 2.00 -17.94 8.48
N GLN A 53 2.40 -16.88 9.19
CA GLN A 53 2.72 -16.94 10.62
C GLN A 53 1.54 -16.56 11.52
N CYS A 54 0.77 -15.54 11.14
CA CYS A 54 -0.25 -14.94 12.01
C CYS A 54 -1.68 -15.32 11.61
N LEU A 55 -1.95 -15.46 10.31
CA LEU A 55 -3.30 -15.68 9.78
C LEU A 55 -3.56 -17.14 9.36
N LYS A 56 -2.58 -18.04 9.47
CA LYS A 56 -2.74 -19.49 9.22
C LYS A 56 -3.49 -20.20 10.36
N ARG A 57 -4.57 -19.59 10.82
CA ARG A 57 -5.46 -20.07 11.89
C ARG A 57 -6.87 -19.55 11.63
N ARG A 58 -7.89 -20.22 12.18
CA ARG A 58 -9.23 -19.65 12.18
C ARG A 58 -9.27 -18.44 13.11
N THR A 59 -9.97 -17.42 12.64
CA THR A 59 -10.30 -16.24 13.42
C THR A 59 -11.81 -16.08 13.34
N ASP A 60 -12.47 -16.15 14.48
CA ASP A 60 -13.92 -16.12 14.63
C ASP A 60 -14.48 -14.70 14.76
N ASN A 61 -13.65 -13.75 15.19
CA ASN A 61 -14.02 -12.35 15.37
C ASN A 61 -12.94 -11.38 14.91
N ILE A 62 -13.33 -10.33 14.17
CA ILE A 62 -12.45 -9.28 13.65
C ILE A 62 -11.78 -8.46 14.76
N GLU A 63 -12.42 -8.33 15.92
CA GLU A 63 -11.85 -7.57 17.05
C GLU A 63 -10.55 -8.20 17.57
N SER A 64 -10.33 -9.50 17.35
CA SER A 64 -9.06 -10.15 17.68
C SER A 64 -7.90 -9.78 16.76
N VAL A 65 -8.19 -9.24 15.56
CA VAL A 65 -7.19 -8.76 14.58
C VAL A 65 -6.94 -7.25 14.73
N ARG A 66 -7.93 -6.50 15.24
CA ARG A 66 -7.88 -5.04 15.38
C ARG A 66 -7.14 -4.55 16.63
N LYS A 67 -6.90 -5.43 17.60
CA LYS A 67 -6.10 -5.14 18.80
C LYS A 67 -4.62 -5.04 18.47
#